data_AF-A0A212PHU1-F1
#
_entry.id   AF-A0A212PHU1-F1
#
_cell.length_a   1.000
_cell.length_b   1.000
_cell.length_c   1.000
_cell.angle_alpha   90.00
_cell.angle_beta   90.00
_cell.angle_gamma   90.00
#
_symmetry.space_group_name_H-M   'P 1'
#
loop_
_entity.id
_entity.type
_entity.pdbx_description
1 polymer ?
#
loop_
_entity_poly.entity_id
_entity_poly.type
_entity_poly.pdbx_seq_one_letter_code
_entity_poly.pdbx_strand_id
1 'polypeptide(L)' 'METVKTAMFETLIESAQPDGMGGYVFTLEGKSYHIKDTLEISKIAQNHGYIIIY' A
#
# COMPACT_ATOMS: atom_id res chain seq x y z
N MET A 1 -23.12 -9.33 5.35
CA MET A 1 -22.09 -9.55 4.33
C MET A 1 -20.85 -8.81 4.81
N GLU A 2 -19.77 -9.52 5.15
CA GLU A 2 -18.49 -8.88 5.37
C GLU A 2 -17.94 -8.43 4.02
N THR A 3 -17.60 -7.14 3.89
CA THR A 3 -17.02 -6.61 2.66
C THR A 3 -15.56 -7.05 2.58
N VAL A 4 -15.25 -7.96 1.67
CA VAL A 4 -13.86 -8.33 1.38
C VAL A 4 -13.19 -7.17 0.64
N LYS A 5 -12.13 -6.61 1.22
CA LYS A 5 -11.34 -5.56 0.57
C LYS A 5 -10.31 -6.22 -0.35
N THR A 6 -10.43 -6.02 -1.65
CA THR A 6 -9.45 -6.48 -2.63
C THR A 6 -8.74 -5.29 -3.25
N ALA A 7 -7.43 -5.38 -3.43
CA ALA A 7 -6.64 -4.37 -4.13
C ALA A 7 -5.61 -5.03 -5.04
N MET A 8 -5.39 -4.43 -6.21
CA MET A 8 -4.34 -4.85 -7.13
C MET A 8 -3.01 -4.23 -6.71
N PHE A 9 -1.96 -5.03 -6.64
CA PHE A 9 -0.66 -4.59 -6.14
C PHE A 9 -0.09 -3.44 -6.96
N GLU A 10 -0.21 -3.51 -8.29
CA GLU A 10 0.24 -2.46 -9.21
C GLU A 10 -0.41 -1.12 -8.90
N THR A 11 -1.73 -1.08 -8.67
CA THR A 11 -2.45 0.14 -8.31
C THR A 11 -1.99 0.72 -6.99
N LEU A 12 -1.64 -0.14 -6.02
CA LEU A 12 -1.10 0.33 -4.74
C LEU A 12 0.31 0.92 -4.91
N ILE A 13 1.15 0.34 -5.77
CA ILE A 13 2.47 0.89 -6.10
C ILE A 13 2.33 2.27 -6.76
N GLU A 14 1.40 2.41 -7.72
CA GLU A 14 1.14 3.69 -8.38
C GLU A 14 0.70 4.80 -7.41
N SER A 15 0.11 4.42 -6.27
CA SER A 15 -0.30 5.37 -5.22
C SER A 15 0.84 5.77 -4.27
N ALA A 16 1.99 5.11 -4.32
CA ALA A 16 3.16 5.45 -3.52
C ALA A 16 3.97 6.55 -4.21
N GLN A 17 4.22 7.64 -3.49
CA GLN A 17 4.98 8.78 -4.01
C GLN A 17 6.38 8.81 -3.42
N PRO A 18 7.43 9.19 -4.18
CA PRO A 18 8.77 9.31 -3.63
C PRO A 18 8.80 10.35 -2.50
N ASP A 19 9.52 10.05 -1.41
CA ASP A 19 9.59 10.92 -0.22
C ASP A 19 10.71 11.97 -0.28
N GLY A 20 11.54 11.94 -1.33
CA GLY A 20 12.69 12.83 -1.51
C GLY A 20 13.94 12.47 -0.71
N MET A 21 13.90 11.40 0.11
CA MET A 21 15.02 10.91 0.93
C MET A 21 15.50 9.52 0.51
N GLY A 22 14.96 8.98 -0.59
CA GLY A 22 15.29 7.66 -1.12
C GLY A 22 14.32 6.55 -0.72
N GLY A 23 13.13 6.91 -0.21
CA GLY A 23 12.01 6.02 0.00
C GLY A 23 10.73 6.52 -0.67
N TYR A 24 9.60 6.04 -0.17
CA TYR A 24 8.27 6.39 -0.65
C TYR A 24 7.33 6.68 0.52
N VAL A 25 6.35 7.56 0.28
CA VAL A 25 5.17 7.77 1.11
C VAL A 25 4.01 7.06 0.44
N PHE A 26 3.51 6.01 1.09
CA PHE A 26 2.32 5.28 0.68
C PHE A 26 1.15 5.69 1.57
N THR A 27 0.01 6.06 0.97
CA THR A 27 -1.19 6.46 1.72
C THR A 27 -2.30 5.45 1.51
N LEU A 28 -2.80 4.88 2.61
CA LEU A 28 -3.90 3.91 2.61
C LEU A 28 -4.94 4.32 3.66
N GLU A 29 -6.19 4.47 3.23
CA GLU A 29 -7.32 4.84 4.09
C GLU A 29 -7.06 6.10 4.95
N GLY A 30 -6.36 7.09 4.39
CA GLY A 30 -6.01 8.33 5.07
C GLY A 30 -4.83 8.24 6.04
N LYS A 31 -4.18 7.07 6.16
CA LYS A 31 -2.92 6.90 6.89
C LYS A 31 -1.74 6.90 5.92
N SER A 32 -0.72 7.67 6.23
CA SER A 32 0.52 7.71 5.45
C SER A 32 1.61 6.88 6.12
N TYR A 33 2.34 6.13 5.30
CA TYR A 33 3.41 5.23 5.68
C TYR A 33 4.67 5.59 4.91
N HIS A 34 5.78 5.79 5.62
CA HIS A 34 7.09 5.90 5.01
C HIS A 34 7.66 4.49 4.83
N ILE A 35 7.94 4.12 3.60
CA ILE A 35 8.47 2.82 3.21
C ILE A 35 9.76 3.02 2.43
N LYS A 36 10.70 2.09 2.55
CA LYS A 36 11.93 2.13 1.75
C LYS A 36 11.76 1.38 0.43
N ASP A 37 10.91 0.36 0.45
CA ASP A 37 10.66 -0.51 -0.69
C ASP A 37 9.14 -0.62 -0.96
N THR A 38 8.76 -0.60 -2.23
CA THR A 38 7.36 -0.77 -2.66
C THR A 38 6.81 -2.15 -2.31
N LEU A 39 7.67 -3.15 -2.07
CA LEU A 39 7.25 -4.47 -1.56
C LEU A 39 6.58 -4.37 -0.18
N GLU A 40 6.91 -3.36 0.63
CA GLU A 40 6.30 -3.15 1.95
C GLU A 40 4.80 -2.79 1.86
N ILE A 41 4.36 -2.26 0.72
CA ILE A 41 2.95 -1.88 0.46
C ILE A 41 2.03 -3.09 0.61
N SER A 42 2.46 -4.26 0.11
CA SER A 42 1.66 -5.50 0.20
C SER A 42 1.36 -5.88 1.65
N LYS A 43 2.36 -5.76 2.53
CA LYS A 43 2.25 -6.07 3.95
C LYS A 43 1.38 -5.05 4.70
N ILE A 44 1.51 -3.77 4.36
CA ILE A 44 0.67 -2.70 4.94
C ILE A 44 -0.80 -2.92 4.55
N ALA A 45 -1.07 -3.20 3.29
CA ALA A 45 -2.41 -3.43 2.80
C ALA A 45 -3.03 -4.71 3.40
N GLN A 46 -2.28 -5.81 3.50
CA GLN A 46 -2.73 -7.03 4.19
C GLN A 46 -3.07 -6.77 5.66
N ASN A 47 -2.28 -5.95 6.37
CA ASN A 47 -2.59 -5.56 7.75
C ASN A 47 -3.89 -4.76 7.88
N HIS A 48 -4.31 -4.07 6.81
CA HIS A 48 -5.60 -3.39 6.71
C HIS A 48 -6.75 -4.31 6.27
N GLY A 49 -6.48 -5.61 6.12
CA GLY A 49 -7.45 -6.61 5.69
C GLY A 49 -7.66 -6.66 4.17
N TYR A 50 -6.74 -6.10 3.38
CA TYR A 50 -6.79 -6.24 1.93
C TYR A 50 -6.25 -7.60 1.50
N ILE A 51 -6.99 -8.25 0.62
CA ILE A 51 -6.46 -9.34 -0.20
C ILE A 51 -5.78 -8.71 -1.41
N ILE A 52 -4.48 -8.98 -1.53
CA ILE A 52 -3.65 -8.45 -2.62
C ILE A 52 -3.73 -9.39 -3.81
N ILE A 53 -4.02 -8.81 -4.97
CA ILE A 53 -4.03 -9.49 -6.26
C ILE A 53 -2.81 -9.00 -7.04
N TYR A 54 -2.08 -9.95 -7.64
CA TYR A 54 -0.87 -9.71 -8.44
C TYR A 54 -1.20 -9.70 -9.92
#